data_AF-A0A2W6SSN7-F1
#
_entry.id   AF-A0A2W6SSN7-F1
#
_cell.length_a   1.000
_cell.length_b   1.000
_cell.length_c   1.000
_cell.angle_alpha   90.00
_cell.angle_beta   90.00
_cell.angle_gamma   90.00
#
_symmetry.space_group_name_H-M   'P 1'
#
loop_
_entity.id
_entity.type
_entity.pdbx_description
1 polymer ?
#
loop_
_entity_poly.entity_id
_entity_poly.type
_entity_poly.pdbx_seq_one_letter_code
_entity_poly.pdbx_strand_id
1 'polypeptide(L)'
;LGGGSITALPIIETQAGDVSAYIPTNVISITDGQIFLESDLFNSGVRPAINVGISVSRVGGNAQIKSMKKVSGTLKLDQAQYKELEAFAKFGSDLDASTLAVISKGERNVEILKQPVNSPLPVDSQVAIIYAGTENLLRNVPLNKVKEFQHEYIEFLRSKHPDTMAAIKAGKIDNDITGVLKQAANDLASKYN
;
A
#
# COMPACT_ATOMS: atom_id res chain seq x y z
N LEU A 1 -19.82 25.74 -19.05
CA LEU A 1 -18.78 24.76 -19.41
C LEU A 1 -17.43 25.33 -18.98
N GLY A 2 -16.94 24.89 -17.81
CA GLY A 2 -15.69 25.31 -17.21
C GLY A 2 -15.26 24.23 -16.22
N GLY A 3 -14.83 23.09 -16.75
CA GLY A 3 -14.44 21.89 -15.99
C GLY A 3 -12.93 21.65 -16.00
N GLY A 4 -12.14 22.73 -16.11
CA GLY A 4 -10.68 22.64 -16.03
C GLY A 4 -10.23 22.41 -14.59
N SER A 5 -9.15 21.65 -14.42
CA SER A 5 -8.50 21.44 -13.13
C SER A 5 -7.00 21.71 -13.26
N ILE A 6 -6.40 22.27 -12.20
CA ILE A 6 -4.96 22.34 -12.02
C ILE A 6 -4.61 21.63 -10.72
N THR A 7 -3.61 20.75 -10.76
CA THR A 7 -3.12 20.02 -9.58
C THR A 7 -1.69 20.45 -9.32
N ALA A 8 -1.39 20.85 -8.08
CA ALA A 8 -0.05 21.26 -7.65
C ALA A 8 0.55 20.23 -6.69
N LEU A 9 1.84 19.95 -6.84
CA LEU A 9 2.63 19.08 -5.95
C LEU A 9 3.82 19.88 -5.41
N PRO A 10 3.63 20.74 -4.39
CA PRO A 10 4.72 21.48 -3.79
C PRO A 10 5.70 20.54 -3.07
N ILE A 11 6.99 20.80 -3.19
CA ILE A 11 8.06 20.06 -2.51
C ILE A 11 8.69 20.98 -1.47
N ILE A 12 8.77 20.51 -0.23
CA ILE A 12 9.38 21.21 0.89
C ILE A 12 10.44 20.31 1.50
N GLU A 13 11.63 20.84 1.70
CA GLU A 13 12.70 20.16 2.42
C GLU A 13 12.56 20.46 3.93
N THR A 14 12.58 19.42 4.75
CA THR A 14 12.65 19.53 6.21
C THR A 14 14.07 19.31 6.70
N GLN A 15 14.49 20.05 7.71
CA GLN A 15 15.78 19.84 8.38
C GLN A 15 15.62 18.79 9.47
N ALA A 16 16.43 17.72 9.45
CA ALA A 16 16.38 16.63 10.43
C ALA A 16 14.98 16.00 10.65
N GLY A 17 14.10 16.05 9.65
CA GLY A 17 12.73 15.54 9.75
C GLY A 17 11.77 16.41 10.57
N ASP A 18 12.17 17.64 10.93
CA ASP A 18 11.32 18.55 11.70
C ASP A 18 10.19 19.14 10.83
N VAL A 19 8.99 18.57 10.97
CA VAL A 19 7.75 19.05 10.34
C VAL A 19 7.09 20.22 11.10
N SER A 20 7.56 20.53 12.31
CA SER A 20 7.03 21.61 13.15
C SER A 20 7.69 22.96 12.89
N ALA A 21 8.76 22.98 12.10
CA ALA A 21 9.40 24.20 11.66
C ALA A 21 8.41 25.14 10.93
N TYR A 22 8.71 26.45 10.97
CA TYR A 22 7.81 27.50 10.50
C TYR A 22 7.36 27.32 9.04
N ILE A 23 8.30 27.05 8.12
CA ILE A 23 7.99 26.89 6.69
C ILE A 23 7.17 25.62 6.41
N PRO A 24 7.59 24.41 6.86
CA PRO A 24 6.77 23.20 6.74
C PRO A 24 5.35 23.36 7.29
N THR A 25 5.21 23.93 8.48
CA THR A 25 3.91 24.14 9.13
C THR A 25 2.97 25.01 8.29
N ASN A 26 3.48 26.13 7.76
CA ASN A 26 2.71 27.02 6.90
C ASN A 26 2.21 26.31 5.64
N VAL A 27 3.07 25.56 4.95
CA VAL A 27 2.67 24.86 3.73
C VAL A 27 1.66 23.75 4.02
N ILE A 28 1.86 22.98 5.10
CA ILE A 28 0.92 21.93 5.54
C ILE A 28 -0.47 22.54 5.87
N SER A 29 -0.50 23.76 6.42
CA SER A 29 -1.77 24.44 6.68
C SER A 29 -2.55 24.79 5.40
N ILE A 30 -1.84 25.03 4.29
CA ILE A 30 -2.40 25.48 3.00
C ILE A 30 -2.83 24.29 2.13
N THR A 31 -2.05 23.20 2.11
CA THR A 31 -2.30 22.07 1.21
C THR A 31 -3.44 21.16 1.67
N ASP A 32 -4.00 20.41 0.74
CA ASP A 32 -5.03 19.38 1.00
C ASP A 32 -4.46 18.06 1.51
N GLY A 33 -3.31 18.11 2.19
CA GLY A 33 -2.58 16.95 2.69
C GLY A 33 -1.10 16.99 2.32
N GLN A 34 -0.42 15.92 2.69
CA GLN A 34 1.02 15.77 2.52
C GLN A 34 1.42 14.31 2.38
N ILE A 35 2.50 14.09 1.62
CA ILE A 35 3.26 12.84 1.60
C ILE A 35 4.58 13.15 2.28
N PHE A 36 4.83 12.53 3.42
CA PHE A 36 6.05 12.72 4.19
C PHE A 36 7.03 11.57 3.93
N LEU A 37 8.27 11.91 3.59
CA LEU A 37 9.34 10.95 3.29
C LEU A 37 10.37 10.95 4.42
N GLU A 38 10.78 9.76 4.87
CA GLU A 38 11.73 9.61 5.98
C GLU A 38 13.03 8.95 5.56
N SER A 39 14.15 9.49 6.04
CA SER A 39 15.48 8.93 5.79
C SER A 39 15.65 7.51 6.35
N ASP A 40 15.09 7.24 7.53
CA ASP A 40 15.22 5.92 8.19
C ASP A 40 14.51 4.81 7.40
N LEU A 41 13.33 5.11 6.83
CA LEU A 41 12.63 4.20 5.92
C LEU A 41 13.44 3.96 4.64
N PHE A 42 14.04 5.01 4.09
CA PHE A 42 14.87 4.89 2.90
C PHE A 42 16.11 4.00 3.15
N ASN A 43 16.75 4.17 4.31
CA ASN A 43 17.94 3.44 4.75
C ASN A 43 17.63 1.98 5.09
N SER A 44 16.43 1.68 5.60
CA SER A 44 15.97 0.29 5.84
C SER A 44 15.47 -0.41 4.57
N GLY A 45 15.54 0.25 3.41
CA GLY A 45 15.19 -0.35 2.12
C GLY A 45 13.70 -0.23 1.76
N VAL A 46 12.91 0.58 2.48
CA VAL A 46 11.54 0.93 2.10
C VAL A 46 11.57 2.10 1.12
N ARG A 47 11.28 1.80 -0.15
CA ARG A 47 11.28 2.76 -1.25
C ARG A 47 10.02 2.55 -2.09
N PRO A 48 9.11 3.54 -2.22
CA PRO A 48 9.21 4.91 -1.71
C PRO A 48 9.11 4.99 -0.18
N ALA A 49 9.88 5.90 0.42
CA ALA A 49 10.09 6.00 1.87
C ALA A 49 8.96 6.77 2.59
N ILE A 50 7.70 6.41 2.32
CA ILE A 50 6.53 7.16 2.79
C ILE A 50 6.21 6.79 4.24
N ASN A 51 6.16 7.79 5.13
CA ASN A 51 5.61 7.58 6.46
C ASN A 51 4.08 7.63 6.42
N VAL A 52 3.44 6.47 6.57
CA VAL A 52 1.98 6.30 6.53
C VAL A 52 1.25 6.98 7.72
N GLY A 53 1.91 7.13 8.86
CA GLY A 53 1.34 7.76 10.06
C GLY A 53 1.22 9.28 9.92
N ILE A 54 2.24 9.93 9.35
CA ILE A 54 2.29 11.38 9.16
C ILE A 54 1.62 11.81 7.85
N SER A 55 1.66 10.97 6.82
CA SER A 55 1.07 11.28 5.51
C SER A 55 -0.46 11.21 5.55
N VAL A 56 -1.10 12.19 4.91
CA VAL A 56 -2.56 12.30 4.87
C VAL A 56 -3.02 12.97 3.58
N SER A 57 -4.24 12.64 3.15
CA SER A 57 -4.98 13.39 2.14
C SER A 57 -6.29 13.86 2.75
N ARG A 58 -6.57 15.16 2.69
CA ARG A 58 -7.84 15.76 3.13
C ARG A 58 -8.97 15.49 2.14
N VAL A 59 -8.66 15.29 0.86
CA VAL A 59 -9.62 14.84 -0.17
C VAL A 59 -10.00 13.37 0.03
N GLY A 60 -9.05 12.55 0.48
CA GLY A 60 -9.28 11.17 0.88
C GLY A 60 -9.86 10.30 -0.23
N GLY A 61 -10.81 9.42 0.13
CA GLY A 61 -11.41 8.45 -0.79
C GLY A 61 -12.28 9.06 -1.90
N ASN A 62 -12.50 10.38 -1.92
CA ASN A 62 -13.25 11.05 -3.00
C ASN A 62 -12.43 11.18 -4.28
N ALA A 63 -11.09 11.17 -4.18
CA ALA A 63 -10.19 11.16 -5.33
C ALA A 63 -9.93 9.75 -5.89
N GLN A 64 -10.45 8.70 -5.24
CA GLN A 64 -10.21 7.31 -5.60
C GLN A 64 -11.33 6.75 -6.47
N ILE A 65 -10.97 5.89 -7.43
CA ILE A 65 -11.95 5.03 -8.08
C ILE A 65 -12.55 4.05 -7.06
N LYS A 66 -13.80 3.63 -7.29
CA LYS A 66 -14.55 2.78 -6.34
C LYS A 66 -13.81 1.48 -5.98
N SER A 67 -13.14 0.85 -6.94
CA SER A 67 -12.36 -0.37 -6.73
C SER A 67 -11.18 -0.15 -5.79
N MET A 68 -10.41 0.93 -5.98
CA MET A 68 -9.31 1.33 -5.08
C MET A 68 -9.83 1.62 -3.66
N LYS A 69 -10.88 2.44 -3.54
CA LYS A 69 -11.47 2.79 -2.25
C LYS A 69 -11.91 1.56 -1.45
N LYS A 70 -12.45 0.55 -2.13
CA LYS A 70 -12.89 -0.70 -1.49
C LYS A 70 -11.74 -1.48 -0.88
N VAL A 71 -10.61 -1.57 -1.58
CA VAL A 71 -9.47 -2.41 -1.15
C VAL A 71 -8.50 -1.66 -0.23
N SER A 72 -8.35 -0.34 -0.37
CA SER A 72 -7.40 0.42 0.45
C SER A 72 -7.94 0.86 1.81
N GLY A 73 -9.21 0.58 2.12
CA GLY A 73 -9.92 1.15 3.27
C GLY A 73 -9.28 0.82 4.62
N THR A 74 -8.81 -0.41 4.81
CA THR A 74 -8.16 -0.85 6.06
C THR A 74 -6.64 -0.73 6.01
N LEU A 75 -6.04 -0.64 4.83
CA LEU A 75 -4.59 -0.71 4.65
C LEU A 75 -3.83 0.33 5.49
N LYS A 76 -4.32 1.57 5.57
CA LYS A 76 -3.67 2.62 6.39
C LYS A 76 -3.70 2.26 7.88
N LEU A 77 -4.81 1.71 8.36
CA LEU A 77 -4.96 1.29 9.76
C LEU A 77 -4.10 0.06 10.06
N ASP A 78 -4.10 -0.93 9.17
CA ASP A 78 -3.27 -2.12 9.29
C ASP A 78 -1.78 -1.75 9.37
N GLN A 79 -1.30 -0.82 8.53
CA GLN A 79 0.10 -0.37 8.57
C GLN A 79 0.44 0.46 9.80
N ALA A 80 -0.52 1.22 10.34
CA ALA A 80 -0.32 1.96 11.59
C ALA A 80 -0.20 1.00 12.78
N GLN A 81 -1.09 0.01 12.88
CA GLN A 81 -1.03 -1.05 13.91
C GLN A 81 0.25 -1.87 13.80
N TYR A 82 0.66 -2.23 12.57
CA TYR A 82 1.93 -2.91 12.32
C TYR A 82 3.12 -2.12 12.90
N LYS A 83 3.24 -0.82 12.57
CA LYS A 83 4.35 0.01 13.05
C LYS A 83 4.40 0.11 14.58
N GLU A 84 3.24 0.21 15.22
CA GLU A 84 3.14 0.23 16.68
C GLU A 84 3.64 -1.09 17.28
N LEU A 85 3.14 -2.22 16.78
CA LEU A 85 3.53 -3.55 17.27
C LEU A 85 4.98 -3.92 16.95
N GLU A 86 5.51 -3.50 15.79
CA GLU A 86 6.91 -3.71 15.42
C GLU A 86 7.85 -3.04 16.42
N ALA A 87 7.51 -1.83 16.89
CA ALA A 87 8.29 -1.14 17.90
C ALA A 87 8.30 -1.91 19.23
N PHE A 88 7.16 -2.44 19.68
CA PHE A 88 7.06 -3.26 20.90
C PHE A 88 7.78 -4.60 20.77
N ALA A 89 7.70 -5.23 19.60
CA ALA A 89 8.37 -6.51 19.30
C ALA A 89 9.89 -6.45 19.45
N LYS A 90 10.51 -5.28 19.31
CA LYS A 90 11.96 -5.09 19.54
C LYS A 90 12.37 -5.17 21.01
N PHE A 91 11.41 -5.08 21.94
CA PHE A 91 11.68 -5.05 23.38
C PHE A 91 11.06 -6.23 24.16
N GLY A 92 10.09 -6.95 23.57
CA GLY A 92 9.40 -8.08 24.21
C GLY A 92 9.95 -9.44 23.78
N SER A 93 10.11 -10.37 24.72
CA SER A 93 10.61 -11.73 24.45
C SER A 93 9.53 -12.73 24.02
N ASP A 94 8.26 -12.47 24.32
CA ASP A 94 7.14 -13.35 23.96
C ASP A 94 6.01 -12.54 23.33
N LEU A 95 5.73 -12.82 22.06
CA LEU A 95 4.58 -12.27 21.35
C LEU A 95 3.55 -13.36 21.16
N ASP A 96 2.30 -13.06 21.50
CA ASP A 96 1.20 -13.99 21.26
C ASP A 96 0.94 -14.18 19.75
N ALA A 97 0.25 -15.27 19.39
CA ALA A 97 0.00 -15.63 18.00
C ALA A 97 -0.78 -14.56 17.21
N SER A 98 -1.65 -13.78 17.88
CA SER A 98 -2.41 -12.73 17.21
C SER A 98 -1.52 -11.52 16.88
N THR A 99 -0.63 -11.14 17.79
CA THR A 99 0.38 -10.08 17.55
C THR A 99 1.34 -10.48 16.42
N LEU A 100 1.84 -11.72 16.43
CA LEU A 100 2.69 -12.24 15.36
C LEU A 100 1.98 -12.24 14.00
N ALA A 101 0.68 -12.54 13.95
CA ALA A 101 -0.08 -12.51 12.70
C ALA A 101 -0.20 -11.09 12.12
N VAL A 102 -0.41 -10.08 12.98
CA VAL A 102 -0.45 -8.67 12.54
C VAL A 102 0.91 -8.21 12.03
N ILE A 103 1.99 -8.54 12.75
CA ILE A 103 3.36 -8.22 12.33
C ILE A 103 3.67 -8.85 10.98
N SER A 104 3.44 -10.15 10.85
CA SER A 104 3.69 -10.94 9.64
C SER A 104 2.88 -10.44 8.43
N LYS A 105 1.63 -10.00 8.63
CA LYS A 105 0.82 -9.35 7.59
C LYS A 105 1.39 -7.99 7.22
N GLY A 106 1.76 -7.18 8.22
CA GLY A 106 2.32 -5.84 8.04
C GLY A 106 3.64 -5.84 7.26
N GLU A 107 4.55 -6.77 7.56
CA GLU A 107 5.82 -6.93 6.83
C GLU A 107 5.58 -7.19 5.33
N ARG A 108 4.64 -8.08 4.99
CA ARG A 108 4.27 -8.36 3.60
C ARG A 108 3.60 -7.16 2.93
N ASN A 109 2.77 -6.43 3.67
CA ASN A 109 2.17 -5.19 3.18
C ASN A 109 3.24 -4.11 2.91
N VAL A 110 4.28 -3.99 3.75
CA VAL A 110 5.42 -3.12 3.46
C VAL A 110 6.10 -3.57 2.17
N GLU A 111 6.36 -4.87 2.00
CA GLU A 111 7.00 -5.38 0.79
C GLU A 111 6.20 -5.08 -0.48
N ILE A 112 4.88 -5.33 -0.52
CA ILE A 112 4.08 -5.04 -1.73
C ILE A 112 4.05 -3.55 -2.09
N LEU A 113 4.17 -2.66 -1.10
CA LEU A 113 4.16 -1.20 -1.29
C LEU A 113 5.50 -0.63 -1.76
N LYS A 114 6.60 -1.40 -1.68
CA LYS A 114 7.87 -0.99 -2.28
C LYS A 114 7.72 -0.88 -3.81
N GLN A 115 8.29 0.13 -4.43
CA GLN A 115 8.24 0.31 -5.88
C GLN A 115 9.54 0.94 -6.38
N PRO A 116 10.18 0.37 -7.42
CA PRO A 116 11.34 1.00 -8.02
C PRO A 116 10.97 2.29 -8.75
N VAL A 117 11.97 3.15 -8.94
CA VAL A 117 11.82 4.38 -9.74
C VAL A 117 11.44 4.04 -11.18
N ASN A 118 10.73 4.95 -11.84
CA ASN A 118 10.31 4.83 -13.25
C ASN A 118 9.46 3.58 -13.57
N SER A 119 8.84 2.96 -12.56
CA SER A 119 8.02 1.76 -12.72
C SER A 119 6.59 1.96 -12.20
N PRO A 120 5.82 2.95 -12.72
CA PRO A 120 4.45 3.16 -12.27
C PRO A 120 3.56 1.95 -12.61
N LEU A 121 2.70 1.55 -11.67
CA LEU A 121 1.75 0.46 -11.87
C LEU A 121 0.39 0.98 -12.36
N PRO A 122 -0.27 0.31 -13.32
CA PRO A 122 -1.67 0.55 -13.64
C PRO A 122 -2.58 0.37 -12.42
N VAL A 123 -3.67 1.14 -12.35
CA VAL A 123 -4.56 1.14 -11.18
C VAL A 123 -5.17 -0.23 -10.89
N ASP A 124 -5.48 -1.00 -11.92
CA ASP A 124 -5.97 -2.38 -11.83
C ASP A 124 -4.95 -3.31 -11.17
N SER A 125 -3.68 -3.22 -11.56
CA SER A 125 -2.58 -3.95 -10.91
C SER A 125 -2.39 -3.54 -9.45
N GLN A 126 -2.49 -2.24 -9.15
CA GLN A 126 -2.42 -1.74 -7.77
C GLN A 126 -3.56 -2.30 -6.91
N VAL A 127 -4.80 -2.26 -7.41
CA VAL A 127 -5.97 -2.78 -6.69
C VAL A 127 -5.82 -4.27 -6.42
N ALA A 128 -5.39 -5.06 -7.41
CA ALA A 128 -5.23 -6.50 -7.27
C ALA A 128 -4.21 -6.87 -6.17
N ILE A 129 -3.03 -6.23 -6.17
CA ILE A 129 -2.00 -6.55 -5.16
C ILE A 129 -2.36 -6.03 -3.77
N ILE A 130 -2.98 -4.84 -3.68
CA ILE A 130 -3.47 -4.31 -2.39
C ILE A 130 -4.52 -5.24 -1.81
N TYR A 131 -5.48 -5.71 -2.62
CA TYR A 131 -6.48 -6.68 -2.18
C TYR A 131 -5.84 -7.95 -1.59
N ALA A 132 -4.83 -8.49 -2.26
CA ALA A 132 -4.14 -9.69 -1.79
C ALA A 132 -3.42 -9.46 -0.44
N GLY A 133 -2.82 -8.28 -0.23
CA GLY A 133 -2.23 -7.90 1.05
C GLY A 133 -3.26 -7.70 2.16
N THR A 134 -4.34 -6.95 1.89
CA THR A 134 -5.38 -6.66 2.89
C THR A 134 -6.15 -7.90 3.33
N GLU A 135 -6.39 -8.84 2.43
CA GLU A 135 -7.04 -10.13 2.72
C GLU A 135 -6.06 -11.19 3.26
N ASN A 136 -4.79 -10.82 3.49
CA ASN A 136 -3.74 -11.69 4.01
C ASN A 136 -3.51 -12.96 3.17
N LEU A 137 -3.65 -12.85 1.84
CA LEU A 137 -3.48 -13.97 0.91
C LEU A 137 -2.01 -14.34 0.69
N LEU A 138 -1.09 -13.44 1.01
CA LEU A 138 0.35 -13.66 0.92
C LEU A 138 0.93 -14.33 2.18
N ARG A 139 0.11 -14.72 3.16
CA ARG A 139 0.56 -15.17 4.49
C ARG A 139 1.63 -16.27 4.48
N ASN A 140 1.65 -17.13 3.47
CA ASN A 140 2.64 -18.20 3.38
C ASN A 140 3.81 -17.86 2.44
N VAL A 141 3.74 -16.77 1.69
CA VAL A 141 4.83 -16.34 0.81
C VAL A 141 5.98 -15.84 1.70
N PRO A 142 7.21 -16.37 1.54
CA PRO A 142 8.39 -15.86 2.23
C PRO A 142 8.63 -14.38 1.90
N LEU A 143 9.08 -13.57 2.88
CA LEU A 143 9.25 -12.12 2.70
C LEU A 143 10.14 -11.76 1.51
N ASN A 144 11.26 -12.48 1.34
CA ASN A 144 12.19 -12.28 0.22
C ASN A 144 11.62 -12.67 -1.16
N LYS A 145 10.44 -13.32 -1.19
CA LYS A 145 9.74 -13.75 -2.41
C LYS A 145 8.48 -12.95 -2.70
N VAL A 146 8.08 -12.01 -1.84
CA VAL A 146 6.86 -11.19 -2.03
C VAL A 146 6.90 -10.42 -3.35
N LYS A 147 8.06 -9.90 -3.76
CA LYS A 147 8.19 -9.19 -5.05
C LYS A 147 8.05 -10.09 -6.27
N GLU A 148 8.58 -11.29 -6.18
CA GLU A 148 8.43 -12.32 -7.21
C GLU A 148 6.95 -12.71 -7.35
N PHE A 149 6.30 -13.02 -6.23
CA PHE A 149 4.87 -13.28 -6.18
C PHE A 149 4.05 -12.14 -6.76
N GLN A 150 4.34 -10.89 -6.40
CA GLN A 150 3.63 -9.72 -6.91
C GLN A 150 3.70 -9.65 -8.45
N HIS A 151 4.87 -9.88 -9.03
CA HIS A 151 5.05 -9.86 -10.47
C HIS A 151 4.28 -11.01 -11.15
N GLU A 152 4.45 -12.24 -10.67
CA GLU A 152 3.76 -13.41 -11.20
C GLU A 152 2.24 -13.28 -11.10
N TYR A 153 1.73 -12.79 -9.96
CA TYR A 153 0.30 -12.61 -9.72
C TYR A 153 -0.32 -11.60 -10.68
N ILE A 154 0.34 -10.45 -10.87
CA ILE A 154 -0.14 -9.43 -11.81
C ILE A 154 -0.10 -9.95 -13.25
N GLU A 155 0.98 -10.60 -13.68
CA GLU A 155 1.08 -11.17 -15.03
C GLU A 155 0.06 -12.28 -15.27
N PHE A 156 -0.15 -13.17 -14.28
CA PHE A 156 -1.16 -14.21 -14.35
C PHE A 156 -2.57 -13.62 -14.53
N LEU A 157 -2.93 -12.61 -13.74
CA LEU A 157 -4.23 -11.94 -13.86
C LEU A 157 -4.39 -11.26 -15.22
N ARG A 158 -3.36 -10.59 -15.73
CA ARG A 158 -3.42 -9.93 -17.04
C ARG A 158 -3.54 -10.93 -18.20
N SER A 159 -2.89 -12.08 -18.09
CA SER A 159 -2.91 -13.12 -19.12
C SER A 159 -4.20 -13.94 -19.10
N LYS A 160 -4.67 -14.34 -17.91
CA LYS A 160 -5.78 -15.30 -17.74
C LYS A 160 -7.11 -14.66 -17.40
N HIS A 161 -7.09 -13.45 -16.84
CA HIS A 161 -8.29 -12.74 -16.38
C HIS A 161 -8.31 -11.27 -16.85
N PRO A 162 -8.07 -10.97 -18.15
CA PRO A 162 -8.03 -9.60 -18.65
C PRO A 162 -9.35 -8.84 -18.41
N ASP A 163 -10.50 -9.53 -18.50
CA ASP A 163 -11.81 -8.93 -18.27
C ASP A 163 -11.98 -8.46 -16.82
N THR A 164 -11.46 -9.24 -15.86
CA THR A 164 -11.44 -8.86 -14.43
C THR A 164 -10.60 -7.60 -14.22
N MET A 165 -9.41 -7.54 -14.84
CA MET A 165 -8.52 -6.37 -14.74
C MET A 165 -9.16 -5.11 -15.38
N ALA A 166 -9.83 -5.27 -16.52
CA ALA A 166 -10.57 -4.18 -17.17
C ALA A 166 -11.74 -3.68 -16.31
N ALA A 167 -12.50 -4.59 -15.69
CA ALA A 167 -13.60 -4.24 -14.79
C ALA A 167 -13.10 -3.46 -13.56
N ILE A 168 -11.98 -3.90 -12.96
CA ILE A 168 -11.34 -3.20 -11.86
C ILE A 168 -10.93 -1.78 -12.25
N LYS A 169 -10.32 -1.62 -13.44
CA LYS A 169 -9.92 -0.32 -13.98
C LYS A 169 -11.10 0.61 -14.19
N ALA A 170 -12.27 0.08 -14.57
CA ALA A 170 -13.53 0.82 -14.68
C ALA A 170 -14.18 1.12 -13.31
N GLY A 171 -13.57 0.72 -12.20
CA GLY A 171 -14.06 0.95 -10.85
C GLY A 171 -15.02 -0.12 -10.33
N LYS A 172 -15.23 -1.22 -11.05
CA LYS A 172 -16.09 -2.32 -10.61
C LYS A 172 -15.29 -3.27 -9.70
N ILE A 173 -15.87 -3.60 -8.55
CA ILE A 173 -15.38 -4.65 -7.65
C ILE A 173 -16.57 -5.28 -6.94
N ASP A 174 -16.79 -6.57 -7.19
CA ASP A 174 -17.88 -7.37 -6.63
C ASP A 174 -17.34 -8.74 -6.18
N ASN A 175 -18.23 -9.58 -5.65
CA ASN A 175 -17.85 -10.88 -5.12
C ASN A 175 -17.20 -11.78 -6.18
N ASP A 176 -17.67 -11.73 -7.43
CA ASP A 176 -17.13 -12.51 -8.53
C ASP A 176 -15.68 -12.08 -8.84
N ILE A 177 -15.44 -10.78 -8.96
CA ILE A 177 -14.09 -10.22 -9.16
C ILE A 177 -13.17 -10.59 -8.00
N THR A 178 -13.62 -10.41 -6.75
CA THR A 178 -12.81 -10.76 -5.58
C THR A 178 -12.55 -12.25 -5.48
N GLY A 179 -13.50 -13.09 -5.92
CA GLY A 179 -13.34 -14.54 -6.01
C GLY A 179 -12.21 -14.93 -6.97
N VAL A 180 -12.16 -14.29 -8.16
CA VAL A 180 -11.07 -14.49 -9.13
C VAL A 180 -9.72 -14.06 -8.54
N LEU A 181 -9.65 -12.86 -7.94
CA LEU A 181 -8.41 -12.37 -7.31
C LEU A 181 -7.93 -13.34 -6.22
N LYS A 182 -8.85 -13.79 -5.36
CA LYS A 182 -8.54 -14.70 -4.25
C LYS A 182 -8.06 -16.06 -4.74
N GLN A 183 -8.73 -16.63 -5.74
CA GLN A 183 -8.36 -17.91 -6.31
C GLN A 183 -6.96 -17.84 -6.95
N ALA A 184 -6.72 -16.84 -7.79
CA ALA A 184 -5.42 -16.64 -8.43
C ALA A 184 -4.28 -16.44 -7.42
N ALA A 185 -4.53 -15.67 -6.35
CA ALA A 185 -3.55 -15.46 -5.30
C ALA A 185 -3.25 -16.76 -4.52
N ASN A 186 -4.27 -17.54 -4.16
CA ASN A 186 -4.08 -18.81 -3.45
C ASN A 186 -3.34 -19.84 -4.30
N ASP A 187 -3.70 -19.96 -5.58
CA ASP A 187 -3.07 -20.91 -6.50
C ASP A 187 -1.57 -20.60 -6.66
N LEU A 188 -1.21 -19.32 -6.77
CA LEU A 188 0.20 -18.91 -6.85
C LEU A 188 0.92 -18.99 -5.51
N ALA A 189 0.29 -18.59 -4.41
CA ALA A 189 0.89 -18.62 -3.08
C ALA A 189 1.26 -20.05 -2.66
N SER A 190 0.50 -21.06 -3.13
CA SER A 190 0.78 -22.47 -2.87
C SER A 190 2.14 -22.94 -3.40
N LYS A 191 2.71 -22.26 -4.41
CA LYS A 191 4.04 -22.56 -4.96
C LYS A 191 5.18 -22.14 -4.04
N TYR A 192 4.92 -21.25 -3.10
CA TYR A 192 5.91 -20.69 -2.17
C TYR A 192 5.91 -21.39 -0.81
N ASN A 193 5.03 -22.40 -0.63
CA ASN A 193 4.98 -23.27 0.54
C ASN A 193 6.05 -24.36 0.50
#